data_AF-A0A6C0LDN5-F1
#
_entry.id   AF-A0A6C0LDN5-F1
#
_cell.length_a   1.000
_cell.length_b   1.000
_cell.length_c   1.000
_cell.angle_alpha   90.00
_cell.angle_beta   90.00
_cell.angle_gamma   90.00
#
_symmetry.space_group_name_H-M   'P 1'
#
loop_
_entity.id
_entity.type
_entity.pdbx_description
1 polymer ?
#
loop_
_entity_poly.entity_id
_entity_poly.type
_entity_poly.pdbx_seq_one_letter_code
_entity_poly.pdbx_strand_id
1 'polypeptide(L)'
;MRLKTELYAEQQKQIREELIELLNLKETNCLILYELDQDKELQEKIMDLLPRIHNYFSMSTITAISYPDKIKRPYVSIIRHLLKNEYQILSTEYTIKTEPKNIRTKRYYFVRRQDIKS
;
A
#
# COMPACT_ATOMS: atom_id res chain seq x y z
N MET A 1 26.91 -5.80 11.30
CA MET A 1 25.49 -6.11 11.60
C MET A 1 24.80 -6.36 10.27
N ARG A 2 24.21 -7.55 10.04
CA ARG A 2 23.41 -7.78 8.83
C ARG A 2 22.11 -6.99 8.92
N LEU A 3 21.66 -6.42 7.81
CA LEU A 3 20.43 -5.64 7.79
C LEU A 3 19.22 -6.58 7.88
N LYS A 4 18.14 -6.19 8.57
CA LYS A 4 16.89 -6.98 8.62
C LYS A 4 16.36 -7.32 7.21
N THR A 5 16.59 -6.44 6.24
CA THR A 5 16.25 -6.64 4.82
C THR A 5 16.95 -7.84 4.20
N GLU A 6 18.15 -8.19 4.66
CA GLU A 6 18.90 -9.35 4.16
C GLU A 6 18.48 -10.63 4.91
N LEU A 7 18.21 -10.51 6.22
CA LEU A 7 17.85 -11.65 7.07
C LEU A 7 16.41 -12.14 6.84
N TYR A 8 15.50 -11.25 6.46
CA TYR A 8 14.07 -11.55 6.30
C TYR A 8 13.57 -11.29 4.88
N ALA A 9 14.45 -11.35 3.87
CA ALA A 9 14.12 -11.02 2.49
C ALA A 9 12.90 -11.82 1.97
N GLU A 10 12.83 -13.11 2.28
CA GLU A 10 11.73 -13.99 1.87
C GLU A 10 10.41 -13.63 2.56
N GLN A 11 10.40 -13.41 3.88
CA GLN A 11 9.18 -13.02 4.60
C GLN A 11 8.68 -11.65 4.15
N GLN A 12 9.61 -10.71 3.91
CA GLN A 12 9.26 -9.41 3.37
C GLN A 12 8.68 -9.51 1.95
N LYS A 13 9.17 -10.44 1.12
CA LYS A 13 8.63 -10.71 -0.21
C LYS A 13 7.22 -11.30 -0.12
N GLN A 14 7.00 -12.30 0.72
CA GLN A 14 5.68 -12.91 0.93
C GLN A 14 4.63 -11.86 1.37
N ILE A 15 4.98 -10.98 2.31
CA ILE A 15 4.08 -9.91 2.75
C ILE A 15 3.74 -8.93 1.61
N ARG A 16 4.70 -8.64 0.72
CA ARG A 16 4.46 -7.79 -0.45
C ARG A 16 3.58 -8.49 -1.49
N GLU A 17 3.82 -9.76 -1.77
CA GLU A 17 3.01 -10.56 -2.70
C GLU A 17 1.56 -10.68 -2.24
N GLU A 18 1.36 -10.97 -0.95
CA GLU A 18 0.03 -11.00 -0.32
C GLU A 18 -0.68 -9.65 -0.42
N LEU A 19 0.03 -8.55 -0.17
CA LEU A 19 -0.55 -7.21 -0.34
C LEU A 19 -0.90 -6.90 -1.81
N ILE A 20 -0.06 -7.30 -2.77
CA ILE A 20 -0.31 -7.11 -4.20
C ILE A 20 -1.57 -7.86 -4.64
N GLU A 21 -1.77 -9.07 -4.11
CA GLU A 21 -2.94 -9.90 -4.37
C GLU A 21 -4.21 -9.33 -3.72
N LEU A 22 -4.14 -8.90 -2.46
CA LEU A 22 -5.24 -8.23 -1.77
C LEU A 22 -5.74 -6.98 -2.51
N LEU A 23 -4.81 -6.21 -3.07
CA LEU A 23 -5.13 -4.99 -3.82
C LEU A 23 -5.46 -5.26 -5.31
N ASN A 24 -5.43 -6.52 -5.74
CA ASN A 24 -5.55 -6.96 -7.13
C ASN A 24 -4.74 -6.09 -8.13
N LEU A 25 -3.51 -5.74 -7.76
CA LEU A 25 -2.68 -4.84 -8.57
C LEU A 25 -2.18 -5.50 -9.85
N LYS A 26 -2.12 -6.84 -9.91
CA LYS A 26 -1.68 -7.57 -11.11
C LYS A 26 -2.61 -7.33 -12.31
N GLU A 27 -3.90 -7.13 -12.07
CA GLU A 27 -4.90 -6.93 -13.13
C GLU A 27 -5.20 -5.44 -13.36
N THR A 28 -5.40 -4.67 -12.28
CA THR A 28 -5.89 -3.29 -12.39
C THR A 28 -4.78 -2.25 -12.51
N ASN A 29 -3.60 -2.52 -11.94
CA ASN A 29 -2.46 -1.59 -11.80
C ASN A 29 -2.82 -0.20 -11.22
N CYS A 30 -4.01 -0.03 -10.64
CA CYS A 30 -4.49 1.25 -10.15
C CYS A 30 -5.41 1.07 -8.94
N LEU A 31 -5.47 2.10 -8.10
CA LEU A 31 -6.29 2.12 -6.90
C LEU A 31 -6.95 3.48 -6.75
N ILE A 32 -8.26 3.49 -6.52
CA ILE A 32 -8.99 4.71 -6.24
C ILE A 32 -9.09 4.87 -4.72
N LEU A 33 -8.60 5.99 -4.19
CA LEU A 33 -8.56 6.23 -2.75
C LEU A 33 -9.95 6.19 -2.11
N TYR A 34 -10.97 6.65 -2.83
CA TYR A 34 -12.34 6.63 -2.33
C TYR A 34 -12.86 5.20 -2.15
N GLU A 35 -12.62 4.32 -3.12
CA GLU A 35 -13.02 2.91 -3.04
C GLU A 35 -12.31 2.21 -1.88
N LEU A 36 -11.01 2.44 -1.73
CA LEU A 36 -10.24 1.93 -0.60
C LEU A 36 -10.75 2.45 0.75
N ASP A 37 -11.14 3.73 0.84
CA ASP A 37 -11.72 4.32 2.05
C ASP A 37 -13.11 3.72 2.39
N GLN A 38 -13.86 3.21 1.40
CA GLN A 38 -15.17 2.56 1.61
C GLN A 38 -15.06 1.05 1.92
N ASP A 39 -14.01 0.39 1.43
CA ASP A 39 -13.79 -1.04 1.63
C ASP A 39 -13.15 -1.31 3.00
N LYS A 40 -14.00 -1.48 4.03
CA LYS A 40 -13.55 -1.79 5.40
C LYS A 40 -12.87 -3.15 5.51
N GLU A 41 -13.33 -4.14 4.74
CA GLU A 41 -12.77 -5.48 4.77
C GLU A 41 -11.32 -5.47 4.26
N LEU A 42 -11.07 -4.77 3.16
CA LEU A 42 -9.72 -4.60 2.63
C LEU A 42 -8.84 -3.79 3.59
N GLN A 43 -9.37 -2.74 4.23
CA GLN A 43 -8.65 -1.98 5.25
C GLN A 43 -8.22 -2.87 6.42
N GLU A 44 -9.13 -3.69 6.96
CA GLU A 44 -8.84 -4.62 8.05
C GLU A 44 -7.77 -5.63 7.64
N LYS A 45 -7.89 -6.26 6.46
CA LYS A 45 -6.88 -7.20 5.95
C LYS A 45 -5.48 -6.57 5.84
N ILE A 46 -5.38 -5.30 5.42
CA ILE A 46 -4.09 -4.59 5.36
C ILE A 46 -3.55 -4.33 6.77
N MET A 47 -4.42 -4.02 7.72
CA MET A 47 -4.03 -3.77 9.11
C MET A 47 -3.61 -5.06 9.82
N ASP A 48 -4.21 -6.20 9.49
CA ASP A 48 -3.83 -7.52 10.00
C ASP A 48 -2.42 -7.94 9.57
N LEU A 49 -1.87 -7.33 8.52
CA LEU A 49 -0.46 -7.52 8.14
C LEU A 49 0.51 -6.79 9.09
N LEU A 50 0.05 -5.81 9.88
CA LEU A 50 0.92 -5.01 10.75
C LEU A 50 1.80 -5.86 11.67
N PRO A 51 1.30 -6.83 12.46
CA PRO A 51 2.16 -7.63 13.33
C PRO A 51 3.31 -8.32 12.59
N ARG A 52 3.06 -8.82 11.37
CA ARG A 52 4.09 -9.43 10.52
C ARG A 52 5.06 -8.39 10.00
N ILE A 53 4.55 -7.24 9.53
CA ILE A 53 5.38 -6.11 9.15
C ILE A 53 6.29 -5.70 10.32
N HIS A 54 5.76 -5.74 11.54
CA HIS A 54 6.49 -5.34 12.72
C HIS A 54 7.71 -6.23 13.01
N ASN A 55 7.59 -7.52 12.76
CA ASN A 55 8.69 -8.46 12.98
C ASN A 55 9.80 -8.28 11.93
N TYR A 56 9.41 -8.12 10.67
CA TYR A 56 10.35 -8.28 9.55
C TYR A 56 10.85 -6.97 8.92
N PHE A 57 10.16 -5.84 9.10
CA PHE A 57 10.56 -4.55 8.52
C PHE A 57 11.19 -3.63 9.57
N SER A 58 12.10 -2.75 9.11
CA SER A 58 12.63 -1.67 9.94
C SER A 58 11.62 -0.52 10.00
N MET A 59 10.98 -0.32 11.15
CA MET A 59 9.93 0.69 11.33
C MET A 59 10.44 2.10 11.55
N SER A 60 11.76 2.29 11.70
CA SER A 60 12.33 3.53 12.24
C SER A 60 11.94 4.79 11.47
N THR A 61 11.43 4.63 10.24
CA THR A 61 11.01 5.73 9.37
C THR A 61 9.49 5.90 9.21
N ILE A 62 8.63 5.08 9.82
CA ILE A 62 7.16 5.18 9.57
C ILE A 62 6.29 5.14 10.80
N THR A 63 5.76 6.33 11.11
CA THR A 63 4.73 6.56 12.12
C THR A 63 3.43 5.80 11.87
N ALA A 64 3.07 5.50 10.62
CA ALA A 64 1.85 4.73 10.30
C ALA A 64 1.90 3.26 10.74
N ILE A 65 3.11 2.69 10.79
CA ILE A 65 3.32 1.33 11.26
C ILE A 65 3.44 1.36 12.78
N SER A 66 4.19 2.31 13.34
CA SER A 66 4.38 2.40 14.79
C SER A 66 3.15 2.88 15.57
N TYR A 67 2.33 3.77 14.98
CA TYR A 67 1.16 4.38 15.62
C TYR A 67 0.00 4.51 14.61
N PRO A 68 -0.57 3.38 14.17
CA PRO A 68 -1.66 3.38 13.19
C PRO A 68 -2.86 4.23 13.62
N ASP A 69 -3.20 4.22 14.91
CA ASP A 69 -4.36 4.94 15.47
C ASP A 69 -4.24 6.47 15.39
N LYS A 70 -3.02 7.00 15.27
CA LYS A 70 -2.78 8.44 15.17
C LYS A 70 -2.90 8.95 13.73
N ILE A 71 -3.00 8.06 12.75
CA ILE A 71 -3.02 8.42 11.33
C ILE A 71 -4.40 8.13 10.76
N LYS A 72 -4.95 9.10 10.03
CA LYS A 72 -6.29 8.98 9.43
C LYS A 72 -6.42 7.80 8.42
N ARG A 73 -5.33 7.48 7.73
CA ARG A 73 -5.27 6.44 6.68
C ARG A 73 -3.95 5.66 6.77
N PRO A 74 -3.79 4.79 7.78
CA PRO A 74 -2.56 4.05 8.00
C PRO A 74 -2.31 3.06 6.86
N TYR A 75 -3.36 2.38 6.37
CA TYR A 75 -3.32 1.46 5.24
C TYR A 75 -2.68 2.06 3.97
N VAL A 76 -3.00 3.29 3.57
CA VAL A 76 -2.38 3.93 2.39
C VAL A 76 -0.87 4.11 2.57
N SER A 77 -0.44 4.43 3.79
CA SER A 77 0.98 4.63 4.11
C SER A 77 1.73 3.30 4.15
N ILE A 78 1.08 2.25 4.66
CA ILE A 78 1.59 0.87 4.64
C ILE A 78 1.79 0.41 3.20
N ILE A 79 0.76 0.56 2.34
CA ILE A 79 0.83 0.21 0.92
C ILE A 79 2.00 0.92 0.24
N ARG A 80 2.08 2.24 0.41
CA ARG A 80 3.16 3.03 -0.19
C ARG A 80 4.53 2.54 0.26
N HIS A 81 4.70 2.21 1.53
CA HIS A 81 6.01 1.78 2.01
C HIS A 81 6.41 0.39 1.54
N LEU A 82 5.48 -0.56 1.59
CA LEU A 82 5.76 -1.94 1.21
C LEU A 82 6.06 -2.05 -0.28
N LEU A 83 5.32 -1.29 -1.11
CA LEU A 83 5.42 -1.41 -2.56
C LEU A 83 6.42 -0.44 -3.21
N LYS A 84 6.98 0.54 -2.49
CA LYS A 84 7.89 1.57 -3.07
C LYS A 84 9.11 1.02 -3.82
N ASN A 85 9.57 -0.18 -3.45
CA ASN A 85 10.75 -0.82 -4.01
C ASN A 85 10.44 -1.56 -5.32
N GLU A 86 9.20 -2.02 -5.49
CA GLU A 86 8.76 -2.80 -6.66
C GLU A 86 8.01 -1.92 -7.67
N TYR A 87 7.26 -0.94 -7.16
CA TYR A 87 6.42 -0.05 -7.95
C TYR A 87 6.84 1.41 -7.79
N GLN A 88 6.76 2.15 -8.89
CA GLN A 88 6.62 3.59 -8.88
C GLN A 88 5.14 3.93 -8.73
N ILE A 89 4.80 4.56 -7.61
CA ILE A 89 3.43 4.93 -7.26
C ILE A 89 3.19 6.37 -7.70
N LEU A 90 2.39 6.56 -8.73
CA LEU A 90 1.97 7.87 -9.23
C LEU A 90 0.59 8.20 -8.67
N SER A 91 0.31 9.48 -8.40
CA SER A 91 -1.02 9.90 -7.96
C SER A 91 -1.56 11.00 -8.84
N THR A 92 -2.80 10.87 -9.30
CA THR A 92 -3.52 11.91 -10.03
C THR A 92 -4.79 12.28 -9.28
N GLU A 93 -5.27 13.50 -9.48
CA GLU A 93 -6.62 13.85 -9.08
C GLU A 93 -7.63 13.05 -9.91
N TYR A 94 -8.71 12.62 -9.28
CA TYR A 94 -9.77 11.87 -9.92
C TYR A 94 -11.12 12.32 -9.35
N THR A 95 -12.13 12.46 -10.21
CA THR A 95 -13.48 12.83 -9.77
C THR A 95 -14.42 11.72 -10.15
N ILE A 96 -15.04 11.10 -9.15
CA ILE A 96 -16.10 10.13 -9.36
C ILE A 96 -17.39 10.93 -9.58
N LYS A 97 -18.01 10.73 -10.73
CA LYS A 97 -19.32 11.32 -11.06
C LYS A 97 -20.40 10.44 -10.47
N THR A 98 -20.87 10.79 -9.27
CA THR A 98 -22.02 10.18 -8.60
C THR A 98 -23.11 11.24 -8.49
N GLU A 99 -24.34 10.95 -8.88
CA GLU A 99 -25.48 11.83 -8.56
C GLU A 99 -25.81 11.70 -7.07
N PRO A 100 -26.09 12.78 -6.32
CA PRO A 100 -26.22 14.20 -6.72
C PRO A 100 -24.93 15.03 -6.57
N LYS A 101 -23.80 14.44 -6.15
CA LYS A 101 -22.55 15.17 -5.90
C LYS A 101 -21.34 14.42 -6.45
N ASN A 102 -20.52 15.15 -7.20
CA ASN A 102 -19.20 14.69 -7.63
C ASN A 102 -18.28 14.53 -6.41
N ILE A 103 -17.66 13.36 -6.30
CA ILE A 103 -16.71 13.05 -5.23
C ILE A 103 -15.30 13.26 -5.77
N ARG A 104 -14.59 14.24 -5.20
CA ARG A 104 -13.16 14.45 -5.49
C ARG A 104 -12.33 13.46 -4.69
N THR A 105 -11.47 12.72 -5.39
CA THR A 105 -10.58 11.72 -4.81
C THR A 105 -9.22 11.70 -5.52
N LYS A 106 -8.37 10.76 -5.15
CA LYS A 106 -7.09 10.49 -5.83
C LYS A 106 -7.11 9.10 -6.43
N ARG A 107 -6.58 8.98 -7.63
CA ARG A 107 -6.26 7.69 -8.25
C ARG A 107 -4.76 7.48 -8.18
N TYR A 108 -4.37 6.34 -7.62
CA TYR A 108 -2.99 5.88 -7.59
C TYR A 108 -2.76 4.90 -8.74
N TYR A 109 -1.65 5.06 -9.44
CA TYR A 109 -1.19 4.14 -10.48
C TYR A 109 0.10 3.48 -10.01
N PHE A 110 0.18 2.17 -10.18
CA PHE A 110 1.31 1.36 -9.77
C PHE A 110 2.03 0.90 -11.03
N VAL A 111 3.16 1.51 -11.34
CA VAL A 111 4.00 1.13 -12.49
C VAL A 111 5.15 0.29 -11.97
N ARG A 112 5.31 -0.96 -12.44
CA ARG A 112 6.44 -1.79 -11.99
C ARG A 112 7.74 -1.13 -12.43
N ARG A 113 8.71 -1.04 -11.52
CA ARG A 113 10.01 -0.44 -11.83
C ARG A 113 10.82 -1.20 -12.89
N GLN A 114 10.49 -2.47 -13.11
CA GLN A 114 11.09 -3.29 -14.16
C GLN A 114 10.69 -2.77 -15.56
N ASP A 115 9.46 -2.28 -15.71
CA ASP A 115 8.90 -1.84 -17.00
C ASP A 115 9.37 -0.43 -17.41
N ILE A 116 9.92 0.34 -16.46
CA ILE A 116 10.38 1.73 -16.66
C ILE A 116 11.82 1.76 -17.20
N LYS A 117 12.55 0.64 -17.12
CA LYS A 117 13.98 0.56 -17.48
C LYS A 117 14.24 0.06 -18.91
N SER A 118 13.23 0.02 -19.78
CA SER A 118 13.43 -0.22 -21.23
C SER A 118 13.73 1.06 -21.99
#